data_AF-A0A2N5IAW3-F1
#
_entry.id   AF-A0A2N5IAW3-F1
#
_cell.length_a   1.000
_cell.length_b   1.000
_cell.length_c   1.000
_cell.angle_alpha   90.00
_cell.angle_beta   90.00
_cell.angle_gamma   90.00
#
_symmetry.space_group_name_H-M   'P 1'
#
loop_
_entity.id
_entity.type
_entity.pdbx_description
1 polymer ?
#
loop_
_entity_poly.entity_id
_entity_poly.type
_entity_poly.pdbx_seq_one_letter_code
_entity_poly.pdbx_strand_id
1 'polypeptide(L)'
;MIQEHLKKLSFWGKFVGWTLLISGGLSTLIGAFAFLVGAIPGLVTIYMGWKLIKASENADRLYHEANNEEAFQSLLKNYLSFFKTQGILLIVMFVIYGLMFLLMALGVFGSLASMSSL
;
A
#
# COMPACT_ATOMS: atom_id res chain seq x y z
N MET A 1 3.91 8.80 28.24
CA MET A 1 4.19 9.28 26.87
C MET A 1 4.15 8.14 25.85
N ILE A 2 4.97 7.09 25.95
CA ILE A 2 5.00 5.99 24.96
C ILE A 2 3.68 5.21 24.83
N GLN A 3 2.97 5.02 25.96
CA GLN A 3 1.69 4.30 26.02
C GLN A 3 0.59 4.93 25.14
N GLU A 4 0.51 6.26 25.13
CA GLU A 4 -0.46 6.98 24.29
C GLU A 4 -0.14 6.81 22.79
N HIS A 5 1.15 6.77 22.44
CA HIS A 5 1.58 6.54 21.07
C HIS A 5 1.28 5.11 20.62
N LEU A 6 1.50 4.11 21.47
CA LEU A 6 1.14 2.70 21.21
C LEU A 6 -0.36 2.54 20.98
N LYS A 7 -1.19 3.18 21.79
CA LYS A 7 -2.65 3.17 21.63
C LYS A 7 -3.09 3.79 20.30
N LYS A 8 -2.53 4.96 19.95
CA LYS A 8 -2.79 5.62 18.65
C LYS A 8 -2.31 4.75 17.47
N LEU A 9 -1.13 4.14 17.60
CA LEU A 9 -0.54 3.26 16.60
C LEU A 9 -1.40 2.00 16.37
N SER A 10 -1.90 1.40 17.45
CA SER A 10 -2.85 0.27 17.42
C SER A 10 -4.14 0.66 16.69
N PHE A 11 -4.74 1.81 17.05
CA PHE A 11 -5.98 2.27 16.44
C PHE A 11 -5.83 2.57 14.94
N TRP A 12 -4.90 3.45 14.58
CA TRP A 12 -4.73 3.88 13.20
C TRP A 12 -4.20 2.76 12.31
N GLY A 13 -3.29 1.93 12.82
CA GLY A 13 -2.80 0.80 12.05
C GLY A 13 -3.87 -0.28 11.82
N LYS A 14 -4.76 -0.54 12.80
CA LYS A 14 -5.94 -1.40 12.57
C LYS A 14 -6.88 -0.79 11.54
N PHE A 15 -7.19 0.50 11.67
CA PHE A 15 -8.06 1.20 10.72
C PHE A 15 -7.50 1.14 9.29
N VAL A 16 -6.28 1.61 9.08
CA VAL A 16 -5.62 1.59 7.76
C VAL A 16 -5.48 0.15 7.26
N GLY A 17 -5.08 -0.79 8.12
CA GLY A 17 -4.90 -2.18 7.74
C GLY A 17 -6.18 -2.84 7.23
N TRP A 18 -7.32 -2.59 7.89
CA TRP A 18 -8.63 -3.07 7.43
C TRP A 18 -9.07 -2.38 6.14
N THR A 19 -8.86 -1.07 6.01
CA THR A 19 -9.19 -0.37 4.76
C THR A 19 -8.40 -0.94 3.57
N LEU A 20 -7.12 -1.27 3.75
CA LEU A 20 -6.27 -1.91 2.73
C LEU A 20 -6.75 -3.33 2.42
N LEU A 21 -7.14 -4.10 3.42
CA LEU A 21 -7.62 -5.46 3.22
C LEU A 21 -8.93 -5.47 2.41
N ILE A 22 -9.87 -4.59 2.73
CA ILE A 22 -11.16 -4.47 2.01
C ILE A 22 -10.94 -3.92 0.60
N SER A 23 -10.22 -2.81 0.46
CA SER A 23 -9.96 -2.19 -0.84
C SER A 23 -9.13 -3.10 -1.77
N GLY A 24 -8.13 -3.78 -1.22
CA GLY A 24 -7.33 -4.77 -1.94
C GLY A 24 -8.17 -5.97 -2.37
N GLY A 25 -9.09 -6.43 -1.51
CA GLY A 25 -10.07 -7.47 -1.86
C GLY A 25 -10.94 -7.09 -3.05
N LEU A 26 -11.55 -5.90 -3.00
CA LEU A 26 -12.35 -5.36 -4.11
C LEU A 26 -11.52 -5.19 -5.38
N SER A 27 -10.32 -4.63 -5.27
CA SER A 27 -9.41 -4.44 -6.40
C SER A 27 -8.97 -5.78 -7.02
N THR A 28 -8.74 -6.81 -6.21
CA THR A 28 -8.39 -8.16 -6.69
C THR A 28 -9.56 -8.75 -7.49
N LEU A 29 -10.79 -8.63 -6.98
CA LEU A 29 -11.98 -9.13 -7.65
C LEU A 29 -12.18 -8.41 -9.00
N ILE A 30 -12.19 -7.07 -9.00
CA ILE A 30 -12.36 -6.27 -10.22
C ILE A 30 -11.22 -6.55 -11.21
N GLY A 31 -9.99 -6.58 -10.73
CA GLY A 31 -8.80 -6.82 -11.53
C GLY A 31 -8.79 -8.19 -12.19
N ALA A 32 -9.20 -9.24 -11.46
CA ALA A 32 -9.29 -10.60 -11.99
C ALA A 32 -10.29 -10.72 -13.16
N PHE A 33 -11.38 -9.95 -13.14
CA PHE A 33 -12.34 -9.90 -14.25
C PHE A 33 -11.84 -9.11 -15.46
N ALA A 34 -11.02 -8.07 -15.25
CA ALA A 34 -10.51 -7.23 -16.34
C ALA A 34 -9.33 -7.88 -17.08
N PHE A 35 -8.32 -8.37 -16.35
CA PHE A 35 -7.13 -9.08 -16.88
C PHE A 35 -6.48 -9.89 -15.76
N LEU A 36 -6.08 -11.15 -15.98
CA LEU A 36 -5.45 -12.01 -14.94
C LEU A 36 -4.26 -11.33 -14.20
N VAL A 37 -3.53 -10.44 -14.88
CA VAL A 37 -2.40 -9.67 -14.31
C VAL A 37 -2.88 -8.54 -13.37
N GLY A 38 -4.10 -8.03 -13.56
CA GLY A 38 -4.70 -6.94 -12.77
C GLY A 38 -5.06 -7.32 -11.33
N ALA A 39 -5.07 -8.61 -10.99
CA ALA A 39 -5.32 -9.07 -9.63
C ALA A 39 -4.09 -8.88 -8.70
N ILE A 40 -2.88 -8.85 -9.26
CA ILE A 40 -1.63 -8.83 -8.48
C ILE A 40 -1.54 -7.59 -7.57
N PRO A 41 -1.80 -6.35 -8.03
CA PRO A 41 -1.78 -5.17 -7.16
C PRO A 41 -2.75 -5.27 -5.99
N GLY A 42 -3.93 -5.86 -6.20
CA GLY A 42 -4.92 -6.10 -5.16
C GLY A 42 -4.41 -7.06 -4.09
N LEU A 43 -3.80 -8.18 -4.48
CA LEU A 43 -3.22 -9.15 -3.56
C LEU A 43 -2.08 -8.56 -2.71
N VAL A 44 -1.23 -7.74 -3.32
CA VAL A 44 -0.16 -7.02 -2.59
C VAL A 44 -0.78 -6.06 -1.56
N THR A 45 -1.87 -5.37 -1.92
CA THR A 45 -2.59 -4.46 -1.02
C THR A 45 -3.17 -5.21 0.19
N ILE A 46 -3.77 -6.38 -0.03
CA ILE A 46 -4.25 -7.27 1.04
C ILE A 46 -3.10 -7.69 1.96
N TYR A 47 -1.97 -8.12 1.39
CA TYR A 47 -0.79 -8.53 2.15
C TYR A 47 -0.29 -7.40 3.07
N MET A 48 -0.23 -6.17 2.56
CA MET A 48 0.16 -5.00 3.34
C MET A 48 -0.84 -4.69 4.45
N GLY A 49 -2.15 -4.73 4.15
CA GLY A 49 -3.20 -4.52 5.14
C GLY A 49 -3.08 -5.51 6.31
N TRP A 50 -2.87 -6.79 5.99
CA TRP A 50 -2.65 -7.84 6.99
C TRP A 50 -1.40 -7.60 7.85
N LYS A 51 -0.28 -7.18 7.24
CA LYS A 51 0.94 -6.83 7.98
C LYS A 51 0.72 -5.68 8.95
N LEU A 52 -0.02 -4.66 8.52
CA LEU A 52 -0.30 -3.49 9.35
C LEU A 52 -1.25 -3.83 10.51
N ILE A 53 -2.26 -4.68 10.29
CA ILE A 53 -3.12 -5.22 11.35
C ILE A 53 -2.26 -5.95 12.40
N LYS A 54 -1.40 -6.87 11.97
CA LYS A 54 -0.49 -7.58 12.89
C LYS A 54 0.43 -6.64 13.66
N ALA A 55 0.99 -5.63 13.00
CA ALA A 55 1.81 -4.64 13.69
C ALA A 55 1.00 -3.92 14.77
N SER A 56 -0.25 -3.57 14.47
CA SER A 56 -1.14 -2.87 15.38
C SER A 56 -1.57 -3.70 16.59
N GLU A 57 -1.82 -5.00 16.38
CA GLU A 57 -2.06 -5.95 17.48
C GLU A 57 -0.86 -6.04 18.42
N ASN A 58 0.37 -6.04 17.89
CA ASN A 58 1.57 -6.03 18.72
C ASN A 58 1.78 -4.69 19.46
N ALA A 59 1.34 -3.56 18.87
CA ALA A 59 1.32 -2.27 19.57
C ALA A 59 0.36 -2.29 20.77
N ASP A 60 -0.81 -2.92 20.59
CA ASP A 60 -1.80 -3.16 21.64
C ASP A 60 -1.23 -4.03 22.76
N ARG A 61 -0.50 -5.10 22.40
CA ARG A 61 0.16 -5.97 23.39
C ARG A 61 1.22 -5.23 24.19
N LEU A 62 2.06 -4.43 23.54
CA LEU A 62 3.06 -3.57 24.23
C LEU A 62 2.41 -2.52 25.14
N TYR A 63 1.19 -2.09 24.81
CA TYR A 63 0.45 -1.16 25.66
C TYR A 63 0.04 -1.81 26.99
N HIS A 64 -0.40 -3.07 26.95
CA HIS A 64 -0.82 -3.83 28.14
C HIS A 64 0.34 -4.52 28.87
N GLU A 65 1.36 -4.96 28.14
CA GLU A 65 2.52 -5.71 28.63
C GLU A 65 3.79 -4.92 28.33
N ALA A 66 4.12 -3.97 29.21
CA ALA A 66 5.36 -3.22 29.09
C ALA A 66 6.58 -4.16 29.12
N ASN A 67 7.60 -3.85 28.33
CA ASN A 67 8.84 -4.64 28.17
C ASN A 67 8.65 -6.02 27.48
N ASN A 68 7.55 -6.24 26.75
CA ASN A 68 7.42 -7.41 25.88
C ASN A 68 8.29 -7.26 24.61
N GLU A 69 9.53 -7.74 24.68
CA GLU A 69 10.51 -7.59 23.60
C GLU A 69 10.10 -8.33 22.31
N GLU A 70 9.43 -9.48 22.43
CA GLU A 70 8.91 -10.21 21.29
C GLU A 70 7.85 -9.39 20.53
N ALA A 71 6.92 -8.77 21.26
CA ALA A 71 5.91 -7.90 20.67
C ALA A 71 6.55 -6.67 20.01
N PHE A 72 7.61 -6.10 20.60
CA PHE A 72 8.36 -4.99 20.01
C PHE A 72 9.06 -5.39 18.70
N GLN A 73 9.77 -6.52 18.68
CA GLN A 73 10.41 -7.01 17.47
C GLN A 73 9.39 -7.33 16.37
N SER A 74 8.25 -7.94 16.74
CA SER A 74 7.18 -8.26 15.80
C SER A 74 6.50 -7.02 15.23
N LEU A 75 6.26 -6.00 16.08
CA LEU A 75 5.78 -4.68 15.67
C LEU A 75 6.71 -4.08 14.60
N LEU A 76 8.00 -3.95 14.91
CA LEU A 76 8.99 -3.37 13.99
C LEU A 76 9.10 -4.18 12.69
N LYS A 77 9.19 -5.51 12.77
CA LYS A 77 9.29 -6.39 11.60
C LYS A 77 8.10 -6.21 10.66
N ASN A 78 6.89 -6.14 11.19
CA ASN A 78 5.69 -5.98 10.36
C ASN A 78 5.57 -4.56 9.78
N TYR A 79 5.93 -3.52 10.53
CA TYR A 79 6.01 -2.15 9.99
C TYR A 79 7.07 -2.01 8.90
N LEU A 80 8.28 -2.55 9.11
CA LEU A 80 9.34 -2.54 8.10
C LEU A 80 8.91 -3.26 6.83
N SER A 81 8.24 -4.41 6.97
CA SER A 81 7.68 -5.14 5.83
C SER A 81 6.62 -4.30 5.07
N PHE A 82 5.76 -3.60 5.81
CA PHE A 82 4.76 -2.69 5.23
C PHE A 82 5.44 -1.54 4.46
N PHE A 83 6.36 -0.81 5.09
CA PHE A 83 7.05 0.33 4.45
C PHE A 83 7.91 -0.09 3.27
N LYS A 84 8.60 -1.25 3.35
CA LYS A 84 9.37 -1.78 2.22
C LYS A 84 8.46 -2.06 1.02
N THR A 85 7.31 -2.69 1.26
CA THR A 85 6.35 -3.00 0.19
C THR A 85 5.77 -1.72 -0.39
N GLN A 86 5.38 -0.77 0.46
CA GLN A 86 4.84 0.52 0.04
C GLN A 86 5.87 1.33 -0.77
N GLY A 87 7.14 1.34 -0.35
CA GLY A 87 8.21 2.02 -1.07
C GLY A 87 8.45 1.46 -2.47
N ILE A 88 8.44 0.13 -2.62
CA ILE A 88 8.55 -0.53 -3.93
C ILE A 88 7.35 -0.16 -4.81
N LEU A 89 6.12 -0.21 -4.28
CA LEU A 89 4.92 0.16 -5.02
C LEU A 89 4.95 1.63 -5.47
N LEU A 90 5.44 2.55 -4.64
CA LEU A 90 5.58 3.94 -5.02
C LEU A 90 6.51 4.10 -6.23
N ILE A 91 7.66 3.43 -6.24
CA ILE A 91 8.59 3.44 -7.38
C ILE A 91 7.90 2.91 -8.64
N VAL A 92 7.20 1.77 -8.53
CA VAL A 92 6.46 1.19 -9.65
C VAL A 92 5.41 2.16 -10.20
N MET A 93 4.66 2.83 -9.32
CA MET A 93 3.64 3.82 -9.70
C MET A 93 4.26 5.03 -10.40
N PHE A 94 5.40 5.54 -9.92
CA PHE A 94 6.12 6.63 -10.59
C PHE A 94 6.55 6.25 -12.00
N VAL A 95 7.06 5.02 -12.21
CA VAL A 95 7.46 4.54 -13.53
C VAL A 95 6.25 4.43 -14.46
N ILE A 96 5.17 3.79 -14.00
CA ILE A 96 3.96 3.60 -14.83
C ILE A 96 3.35 4.95 -15.20
N TYR A 97 3.11 5.83 -14.24
CA TYR A 97 2.52 7.14 -14.52
C TYR A 97 3.44 8.03 -15.35
N GLY A 98 4.76 7.97 -15.14
CA GLY A 98 5.73 8.67 -15.96
C GLY A 98 5.69 8.23 -17.42
N LEU A 99 5.63 6.92 -17.67
CA LEU A 99 5.49 6.36 -19.03
C LEU A 99 4.15 6.75 -19.66
N MET A 100 3.04 6.64 -18.92
CA MET A 100 1.72 7.06 -19.41
C MET A 100 1.71 8.54 -19.80
N PHE A 101 2.28 9.41 -18.96
CA PHE A 101 2.39 10.84 -19.25
C PHE A 101 3.20 11.10 -20.52
N LEU A 102 4.34 10.43 -20.69
CA LEU A 102 5.17 10.56 -21.88
C LEU A 102 4.44 10.10 -23.15
N LEU A 103 3.73 8.97 -23.10
CA LEU A 103 2.93 8.47 -24.22
C LEU A 103 1.79 9.42 -24.58
N MET A 104 1.08 9.96 -23.59
CA MET A 104 0.02 10.95 -23.81
C MET A 104 0.59 12.23 -24.44
N ALA A 105 1.72 12.73 -23.94
CA ALA A 105 2.37 13.90 -24.51
C ALA A 105 2.72 13.66 -25.98
N LEU A 106 3.39 12.55 -26.31
CA LEU A 106 3.72 12.20 -27.69
C LEU A 106 2.49 12.07 -28.59
N GLY A 107 1.40 11.46 -28.09
CA GLY A 107 0.14 11.35 -28.83
C GLY A 107 -0.50 12.71 -29.14
N VAL A 108 -0.51 13.63 -28.16
CA VAL A 108 -1.02 15.00 -28.34
C VAL A 108 -0.12 15.80 -29.29
N PHE A 109 1.21 15.69 -29.16
CA PHE A 109 2.13 16.35 -30.10
C PHE A 109 1.97 15.81 -31.52
N GLY A 110 1.81 14.49 -31.68
CA GLY A 110 1.58 13.86 -32.97
C GLY A 110 0.28 14.31 -33.64
N SER A 111 -0.81 14.45 -32.86
CA SER A 111 -2.09 14.92 -33.40
C SER A 111 -2.05 16.41 -33.78
N LEU A 112 -1.36 17.25 -33.01
CA LEU A 112 -1.20 18.66 -33.36
C LEU A 112 -0.32 18.85 -34.60
N ALA A 113 0.75 18.06 -34.73
CA ALA A 113 1.63 18.11 -35.90
C ALA A 113 0.88 17.74 -37.20
N SER A 114 0.04 16.71 -37.17
CA SER A 114 -0.74 16.30 -38.35
C SER A 114 -1.80 17.33 -38.77
N MET A 115 -2.39 18.06 -37.82
CA MET A 115 -3.33 19.16 -38.12
C MET A 115 -2.64 20.38 -38.74
N SER A 116 -1.37 20.64 -38.42
CA SER A 116 -0.60 21.76 -39.00
C SER A 116 -0.08 21.52 -40.42
N SER A 117 -0.12 20.27 -40.90
CA SER A 117 0.35 19.86 -42.23
C SER A 117 -0.75 19.72 -43.29
N LEU A 118 -2.01 20.05 -42.95
CA LEU A 118 -3.17 20.11 -43.85
C LEU A 118 -3.49 21.58 -44.21
#